data_AF-A0A5E8ACL7-F1
#
_entry.id   AF-A0A5E8ACL7-F1
#
_cell.length_a   1.000
_cell.length_b   1.000
_cell.length_c   1.000
_cell.angle_alpha   90.00
_cell.angle_beta   90.00
_cell.angle_gamma   90.00
#
_symmetry.space_group_name_H-M   'P 1'
#
loop_
_entity.id
_entity.type
_entity.pdbx_description
1 polymer ?
#
loop_
_entity_poly.entity_id
_entity_poly.type
_entity_poly.pdbx_seq_one_letter_code
_entity_poly.pdbx_strand_id
1 'polypeptide(L)'
;MKTEADFRLIKEDEFCSILTREFTINAMKNFSESSSRTISLLALPTLLLAEGFRGTKYASIMISEIHKQGLAQKLDDQINREIIDEFTKDFREATLGKSYAMDEVTEATRYLNELIQESKLVAEAHKALLLNVLTNTWTSFESSCKDLWIAMANAHPNNISGNESIFSGKGKTIEGVEGKSIQIGLLSQFDFNIKNHLGTILQEKFRFTSCNDIYEAYTKTFKKLNGIDNLKALELRQLELTRNLIVHKGGKVDEQYLRLTKNTDLTVGDAYEPSMEIVTTYFNKATEAFYNLVKVCDKL
;
A
#
# COMPACT_ATOMS: atom_id res chain seq x y z
N MET A 1 28.89 -7.30 -15.70
CA MET A 1 28.78 -5.86 -15.99
C MET A 1 28.97 -5.68 -17.49
N LYS A 2 27.94 -5.28 -18.23
CA LYS A 2 28.10 -4.87 -19.63
C LYS A 2 28.80 -3.52 -19.67
N THR A 3 29.71 -3.31 -20.62
CA THR A 3 30.47 -2.07 -20.74
C THR A 3 29.68 -1.00 -21.50
N GLU A 4 30.04 0.27 -21.33
CA GLU A 4 29.43 1.44 -21.99
C GLU A 4 29.42 1.33 -23.54
N ALA A 5 30.28 0.47 -24.10
CA ALA A 5 30.34 0.16 -25.52
C ALA A 5 29.21 -0.77 -26.01
N ASP A 6 28.67 -1.64 -25.16
CA ASP A 6 27.61 -2.60 -25.51
C ASP A 6 26.23 -1.92 -25.71
N PHE A 7 26.07 -0.70 -25.18
CA PHE A 7 24.82 0.07 -25.32
C PHE A 7 24.71 0.83 -26.65
N ARG A 8 25.79 0.94 -27.45
CA ARG A 8 25.80 1.72 -28.70
C ARG A 8 25.05 1.07 -29.87
N LEU A 9 24.48 -0.11 -29.69
CA LEU A 9 23.73 -0.83 -30.73
C LEU A 9 22.28 -1.15 -30.35
N ILE A 10 21.82 -0.74 -29.17
CA ILE A 10 20.41 -0.88 -28.81
C ILE A 10 19.64 0.20 -29.57
N LYS A 11 18.69 -0.21 -30.41
CA LYS A 11 17.80 0.74 -31.09
C LYS A 11 17.07 1.57 -30.03
N GLU A 12 16.85 2.85 -30.29
CA GLU A 12 16.22 3.77 -29.33
C GLU A 12 14.91 3.21 -28.75
N ASP A 13 14.11 2.53 -29.57
CA ASP A 13 12.88 1.83 -29.16
C ASP A 13 13.12 0.69 -28.15
N GLU A 14 14.18 -0.08 -28.32
CA GLU A 14 14.54 -1.20 -27.43
C GLU A 14 15.08 -0.67 -26.08
N PHE A 15 15.82 0.44 -26.10
CA PHE A 15 16.29 1.11 -24.89
C PHE A 15 15.13 1.71 -24.08
N CYS A 16 14.19 2.39 -24.74
CA CYS A 16 12.98 2.90 -24.10
C CYS A 16 12.15 1.77 -23.47
N SER A 17 11.98 0.64 -24.17
CA SER A 17 11.27 -0.52 -23.64
C SER A 17 11.94 -1.11 -22.39
N ILE A 18 13.27 -1.21 -22.36
CA ILE A 18 14.02 -1.69 -21.19
C ILE A 18 13.83 -0.75 -20.00
N LEU A 19 13.99 0.56 -20.22
CA LEU A 19 13.81 1.57 -19.17
C LEU A 19 12.39 1.55 -18.61
N THR A 20 11.38 1.57 -19.48
CA THR A 20 9.96 1.50 -19.11
C THR A 20 9.67 0.27 -18.27
N ARG A 21 10.22 -0.89 -18.63
CA ARG A 21 10.05 -2.13 -17.87
C ARG A 21 10.69 -2.06 -16.49
N GLU A 22 11.92 -1.54 -16.38
CA GLU A 22 12.61 -1.40 -15.10
C GLU A 22 11.85 -0.44 -14.15
N PHE A 23 11.41 0.71 -14.67
CA PHE A 23 10.62 1.66 -13.91
C PHE A 23 9.28 1.07 -13.46
N THR A 24 8.60 0.36 -14.35
CA THR A 24 7.33 -0.29 -14.04
C THR A 24 7.49 -1.33 -12.93
N ILE A 25 8.56 -2.16 -12.99
CA ILE A 25 8.90 -3.12 -11.92
C ILE A 25 9.16 -2.40 -10.60
N ASN A 26 9.94 -1.32 -10.61
CA ASN A 26 10.26 -0.56 -9.41
C ASN A 26 9.02 0.11 -8.82
N ALA A 27 8.13 0.68 -9.65
CA ALA A 27 6.87 1.26 -9.20
C ALA A 27 5.95 0.21 -8.56
N MET A 28 5.84 -0.97 -9.17
CA MET A 28 5.10 -2.11 -8.58
C MET A 28 5.69 -2.57 -7.26
N LYS A 29 7.01 -2.69 -7.18
CA LYS A 29 7.71 -3.08 -5.96
C LYS A 29 7.46 -2.07 -4.84
N ASN A 30 7.63 -0.78 -5.10
CA ASN A 30 7.41 0.28 -4.12
C ASN A 30 5.95 0.31 -3.63
N PHE A 31 4.99 0.20 -4.54
CA PHE A 31 3.58 0.13 -4.17
C PHE A 31 3.25 -1.13 -3.36
N SER A 32 3.80 -2.28 -3.75
CA SER A 32 3.62 -3.55 -3.04
C SER A 32 4.23 -3.52 -1.63
N GLU A 33 5.44 -2.99 -1.48
CA GLU A 33 6.08 -2.83 -0.17
C GLU A 33 5.29 -1.87 0.72
N SER A 34 4.84 -0.75 0.17
CA SER A 34 4.03 0.24 0.90
C SER A 34 2.67 -0.35 1.33
N SER A 35 2.03 -1.09 0.44
CA SER A 35 0.79 -1.81 0.67
C SER A 35 0.94 -2.90 1.73
N SER A 36 2.02 -3.69 1.65
CA SER A 36 2.35 -4.73 2.63
C SER A 36 2.57 -4.15 4.03
N ARG A 37 3.33 -3.06 4.14
CA ARG A 37 3.51 -2.34 5.42
C ARG A 37 2.18 -1.83 5.97
N THR A 38 1.33 -1.29 5.10
CA THR A 38 0.00 -0.78 5.47
C THR A 38 -0.90 -1.89 6.01
N ILE A 39 -0.98 -3.04 5.34
CA ILE A 39 -1.75 -4.20 5.85
C ILE A 39 -1.13 -4.76 7.13
N SER A 40 0.20 -4.79 7.22
CA SER A 40 0.89 -5.32 8.40
C SER A 40 0.51 -4.57 9.68
N LEU A 41 0.15 -3.28 9.58
CA LEU A 41 -0.35 -2.52 10.73
C LEU A 41 -1.66 -3.09 11.29
N LEU A 42 -2.54 -3.64 10.44
CA LEU A 42 -3.77 -4.31 10.88
C LEU A 42 -3.51 -5.69 11.46
N ALA A 43 -2.52 -6.41 10.93
CA ALA A 43 -2.17 -7.73 11.42
C ALA A 43 -1.41 -7.68 12.76
N LEU A 44 -0.74 -6.57 13.07
CA LEU A 44 0.17 -6.47 14.20
C LEU A 44 -0.48 -6.80 15.56
N PRO A 45 -1.68 -6.28 15.92
CA PRO A 45 -2.31 -6.63 17.19
C PRO A 45 -2.58 -8.13 17.31
N THR A 46 -3.09 -8.77 16.25
CA THR A 46 -3.33 -10.21 16.20
C THR A 46 -2.03 -11.00 16.33
N LEU A 47 -0.97 -10.60 15.63
CA LEU A 47 0.33 -11.28 15.68
C LEU A 47 0.97 -11.18 17.07
N LEU A 48 0.87 -10.02 17.74
CA LEU A 48 1.35 -9.84 19.11
C LEU A 48 0.57 -10.69 20.12
N LEU A 49 -0.76 -10.78 19.96
CA LEU A 49 -1.60 -11.64 20.79
C LEU A 49 -1.29 -13.13 20.57
N ALA A 50 -1.12 -13.55 19.31
CA ALA A 50 -0.75 -14.93 18.97
C ALA A 50 0.61 -15.31 19.58
N GLU A 51 1.59 -14.41 19.55
CA GLU A 51 2.88 -14.62 20.21
C GLU A 51 2.74 -14.68 21.74
N GLY A 52 1.86 -13.86 22.32
CA GLY A 52 1.51 -13.94 23.74
C GLY A 52 0.92 -15.30 24.14
N PHE A 53 -0.05 -15.80 23.37
CA PHE A 53 -0.67 -17.12 23.59
C PHE A 53 0.33 -18.26 23.43
N ARG A 54 1.22 -18.16 22.46
CA ARG A 54 2.31 -19.11 22.30
C ARG A 54 3.21 -19.11 23.54
N GLY A 55 3.58 -17.94 24.04
CA GLY A 55 4.38 -17.79 25.26
C GLY A 55 3.70 -18.39 26.50
N THR A 56 2.40 -18.16 26.70
CA THR A 56 1.66 -18.71 27.85
C THR A 56 1.49 -20.21 27.76
N LYS A 57 1.27 -20.76 26.55
CA LYS A 57 1.21 -22.20 26.31
C LYS A 57 2.54 -22.89 26.61
N TYR A 58 3.67 -22.31 26.17
CA TYR A 58 4.98 -22.83 26.55
C TYR A 58 5.21 -22.81 28.06
N ALA A 59 4.83 -21.71 28.73
CA ALA A 59 4.94 -21.62 30.18
C ALA A 59 4.07 -22.67 30.88
N SER A 60 2.86 -22.95 30.39
CA SER A 60 1.98 -23.95 31.00
C SER A 60 2.51 -25.37 30.84
N ILE A 61 3.06 -25.72 29.66
CA ILE A 61 3.73 -27.00 29.40
C ILE A 61 4.93 -27.15 30.35
N MET A 62 5.77 -26.12 30.49
CA MET A 62 6.91 -26.13 31.40
C MET A 62 6.50 -26.31 32.87
N ILE A 63 5.46 -25.60 33.33
CA ILE A 63 4.97 -25.71 34.71
C ILE A 63 4.37 -27.09 34.98
N SER A 64 3.55 -27.62 34.05
CA SER A 64 3.00 -28.98 34.13
C SER A 64 4.13 -29.99 34.31
N GLU A 65 5.22 -29.84 33.55
CA GLU A 65 6.28 -30.84 33.60
C GLU A 65 7.19 -30.69 34.80
N ILE A 66 7.44 -29.48 35.29
CA ILE A 66 8.09 -29.30 36.60
C ILE A 66 7.26 -30.02 37.68
N HIS A 67 5.93 -29.91 37.61
CA HIS A 67 5.04 -30.62 38.53
C HIS A 67 5.13 -32.14 38.35
N LYS A 68 5.08 -32.66 37.12
CA LYS A 68 5.23 -34.10 36.84
C LYS A 68 6.61 -34.63 37.23
N GLN A 69 7.70 -33.92 36.98
CA GLN A 69 9.05 -34.32 37.39
C GLN A 69 9.20 -34.31 38.92
N GLY A 70 8.61 -33.33 39.61
CA GLY A 70 8.53 -33.34 41.08
C GLY A 70 7.74 -34.54 41.63
N LEU A 71 6.74 -35.03 40.88
CA LEU A 71 6.03 -36.28 41.17
C LEU A 71 6.86 -37.52 40.78
N ALA A 72 7.58 -37.48 39.66
CA ALA A 72 8.31 -38.61 39.08
C ALA A 72 9.68 -38.86 39.73
N GLN A 73 10.28 -37.87 40.40
CA GLN A 73 11.40 -38.07 41.34
C GLN A 73 11.04 -39.02 42.51
N LYS A 74 9.75 -39.35 42.69
CA LYS A 74 9.27 -40.38 43.63
C LYS A 74 9.00 -41.75 42.98
N LEU A 75 9.24 -41.90 41.67
CA LEU A 75 8.98 -43.10 40.87
C LEU A 75 10.26 -43.63 40.18
N ASP A 76 10.23 -44.90 39.78
CA ASP A 76 11.34 -45.70 39.25
C ASP A 76 11.95 -45.15 37.93
N ASP A 77 13.24 -45.43 37.68
CA ASP A 77 14.07 -44.83 36.62
C ASP A 77 13.57 -45.10 35.18
N GLN A 78 12.79 -46.16 34.98
CA GLN A 78 12.24 -46.53 33.68
C GLN A 78 11.03 -45.65 33.30
N ILE A 79 10.20 -45.29 34.29
CA ILE A 79 9.04 -44.40 34.11
C ILE A 79 9.51 -42.99 33.77
N ASN A 80 10.66 -42.56 34.34
CA ASN A 80 11.26 -41.26 34.06
C ASN A 80 11.67 -41.06 32.59
N ARG A 81 12.08 -42.11 31.86
CA ARG A 81 12.49 -41.96 30.45
C ARG A 81 11.30 -41.81 29.50
N GLU A 82 10.24 -42.58 29.70
CA GLU A 82 9.01 -42.47 28.88
C GLU A 82 8.41 -41.08 28.98
N ILE A 83 8.37 -40.50 30.18
CA ILE A 83 7.89 -39.12 30.41
C ILE A 83 8.75 -38.09 29.68
N ILE A 84 10.09 -38.27 29.65
CA ILE A 84 11.01 -37.33 28.97
C ILE A 84 10.87 -37.42 27.44
N ASP A 85 10.69 -38.62 26.88
CA ASP A 85 10.53 -38.80 25.44
C ASP A 85 9.17 -38.26 24.95
N GLU A 86 8.10 -38.48 25.73
CA GLU A 86 6.78 -37.89 25.47
C GLU A 86 6.85 -36.35 25.54
N PHE A 87 7.53 -35.78 26.55
CA PHE A 87 7.77 -34.34 26.63
C PHE A 87 8.52 -33.79 25.41
N THR A 88 9.61 -34.45 24.99
CA THR A 88 10.43 -33.96 23.88
C THR A 88 9.63 -33.97 22.57
N LYS A 89 8.73 -34.93 22.42
CA LYS A 89 7.80 -35.01 21.29
C LYS A 89 6.77 -33.88 21.35
N ASP A 90 6.06 -33.71 22.46
CA ASP A 90 5.03 -32.68 22.63
C ASP A 90 5.61 -31.28 22.50
N PHE A 91 6.79 -31.05 23.08
CA PHE A 91 7.52 -29.79 22.97
C PHE A 91 7.91 -29.51 21.52
N ARG A 92 8.45 -30.50 20.79
CA ARG A 92 8.79 -30.34 19.36
C ARG A 92 7.55 -30.08 18.51
N GLU A 93 6.45 -30.77 18.76
CA GLU A 93 5.21 -30.59 18.02
C GLU A 93 4.61 -29.20 18.28
N ALA A 94 4.60 -28.73 19.53
CA ALA A 94 4.18 -27.38 19.89
C ALA A 94 5.09 -26.28 19.33
N THR A 95 6.40 -26.56 19.20
CA THR A 95 7.39 -25.56 18.76
C THR A 95 7.59 -25.50 17.25
N LEU A 96 7.43 -26.62 16.55
CA LEU A 96 7.80 -26.76 15.13
C LEU A 96 6.61 -27.12 14.22
N GLY A 97 5.44 -27.43 14.79
CA GLY A 97 4.25 -27.76 14.03
C GLY A 97 3.66 -26.54 13.30
N LYS A 98 3.59 -26.58 11.96
CA LYS A 98 2.87 -25.56 11.17
C LYS A 98 1.36 -25.48 11.48
N SER A 99 0.78 -26.56 12.02
CA SER A 99 -0.64 -26.62 12.41
C SER A 99 -0.92 -25.69 13.60
N TYR A 100 -0.16 -25.87 14.70
CA TYR A 100 0.39 -24.84 15.58
C TYR A 100 -0.03 -23.38 15.31
N ALA A 101 0.75 -22.78 14.41
CA ALA A 101 0.72 -21.36 14.11
C ALA A 101 -0.65 -20.84 13.63
N MET A 102 -1.44 -21.66 12.94
CA MET A 102 -2.73 -21.22 12.40
C MET A 102 -3.82 -21.19 13.47
N ASP A 103 -3.78 -22.13 14.42
CA ASP A 103 -4.72 -22.19 15.54
C ASP A 103 -4.53 -20.97 16.46
N GLU A 104 -3.27 -20.59 16.71
CA GLU A 104 -2.94 -19.43 17.56
C GLU A 104 -3.36 -18.10 16.94
N VAL A 105 -3.19 -17.93 15.63
CA VAL A 105 -3.66 -16.72 14.92
C VAL A 105 -5.19 -16.65 14.93
N THR A 106 -5.86 -17.79 14.78
CA THR A 106 -7.33 -17.86 14.83
C THR A 106 -7.84 -17.52 16.23
N GLU A 107 -7.23 -18.07 17.27
CA GLU A 107 -7.56 -17.77 18.66
C GLU A 107 -7.27 -16.30 19.01
N ALA A 108 -6.12 -15.78 18.59
CA ALA A 108 -5.77 -14.37 18.77
C ALA A 108 -6.75 -13.43 18.07
N THR A 109 -7.21 -13.78 16.88
CA THR A 109 -8.24 -13.01 16.14
C THR A 109 -9.56 -13.02 16.89
N ARG A 110 -10.01 -14.18 17.38
CA ARG A 110 -11.23 -14.31 18.19
C ARG A 110 -11.12 -13.43 19.45
N TYR A 111 -10.03 -13.56 20.19
CA TYR A 111 -9.82 -12.80 21.42
C TYR A 111 -9.70 -11.30 21.19
N LEU A 112 -9.03 -10.87 20.11
CA LEU A 112 -8.98 -9.45 19.73
C LEU A 112 -10.39 -8.90 19.45
N ASN A 113 -11.22 -9.66 18.74
CA ASN A 113 -12.60 -9.27 18.46
C ASN A 113 -13.41 -9.13 19.76
N GLU A 114 -13.26 -10.06 20.72
CA GLU A 114 -13.86 -9.96 22.05
C GLU A 114 -13.40 -8.68 22.77
N LEU A 115 -12.09 -8.42 22.80
CA LEU A 115 -11.54 -7.21 23.40
C LEU A 115 -12.06 -5.91 22.75
N ILE A 116 -12.24 -5.90 21.42
CA ILE A 116 -12.84 -4.78 20.70
C ILE A 116 -14.28 -4.52 21.16
N GLN A 117 -15.06 -5.58 21.44
CA GLN A 117 -16.44 -5.43 21.94
C GLN A 117 -16.49 -5.01 23.41
N GLU A 118 -15.58 -5.52 24.24
CA GLU A 118 -15.62 -5.34 25.69
C GLU A 118 -14.89 -4.09 26.18
N SER A 119 -13.87 -3.62 25.45
CA SER A 119 -13.01 -2.51 25.86
C SER A 119 -13.11 -1.33 24.91
N LYS A 120 -13.70 -0.23 25.40
CA LYS A 120 -13.79 1.04 24.67
C LYS A 120 -12.43 1.54 24.17
N LEU A 121 -11.39 1.40 25.00
CA LEU A 121 -10.02 1.81 24.63
C LEU A 121 -9.49 1.00 23.44
N VAL A 122 -9.71 -0.32 23.44
CA VAL A 122 -9.28 -1.21 22.35
C VAL A 122 -10.09 -0.92 21.09
N ALA A 123 -11.40 -0.70 21.21
CA ALA A 123 -12.27 -0.32 20.11
C ALA A 123 -11.80 0.99 19.43
N GLU A 124 -11.49 2.03 20.23
CA GLU A 124 -11.00 3.31 19.73
C GLU A 124 -9.62 3.17 19.05
N ALA A 125 -8.71 2.39 19.64
CA ALA A 125 -7.41 2.10 19.05
C ALA A 125 -7.53 1.32 17.73
N HIS A 126 -8.39 0.31 17.68
CA HIS A 126 -8.66 -0.47 16.47
C HIS A 126 -9.26 0.42 15.37
N LYS A 127 -10.23 1.26 15.70
CA LYS A 127 -10.79 2.26 14.79
C LYS A 127 -9.69 3.18 14.23
N ALA A 128 -8.82 3.70 15.08
CA ALA A 128 -7.71 4.56 14.65
C ALA A 128 -6.78 3.83 13.67
N LEU A 129 -6.51 2.55 13.88
CA LEU A 129 -5.72 1.71 12.96
C LEU A 129 -6.42 1.58 11.59
N LEU A 130 -7.73 1.31 11.56
CA LEU A 130 -8.48 1.21 10.30
C LEU A 130 -8.45 2.52 9.50
N LEU A 131 -8.67 3.66 10.18
CA LEU A 131 -8.59 4.98 9.54
C LEU A 131 -7.17 5.29 9.03
N ASN A 132 -6.15 4.90 9.78
CA ASN A 132 -4.76 5.05 9.35
C ASN A 132 -4.47 4.22 8.10
N VAL A 133 -4.96 2.98 8.04
CA VAL A 133 -4.79 2.10 6.88
C VAL A 133 -5.44 2.66 5.63
N LEU A 134 -6.66 3.20 5.73
CA LEU A 134 -7.32 3.87 4.60
C LEU A 134 -6.50 5.07 4.10
N THR A 135 -5.99 5.88 5.04
CA THR A 135 -5.16 7.05 4.73
C THR A 135 -3.86 6.66 4.03
N ASN A 136 -3.17 5.63 4.55
CA ASN A 136 -1.93 5.12 3.96
C ASN A 136 -2.18 4.48 2.60
N THR A 137 -3.25 3.69 2.46
CA THR A 137 -3.64 3.07 1.18
C THR A 137 -3.79 4.13 0.08
N TRP A 138 -4.55 5.21 0.36
CA TRP A 138 -4.71 6.31 -0.58
C TRP A 138 -3.36 7.00 -0.88
N THR A 139 -2.58 7.31 0.16
CA THR A 139 -1.30 8.03 0.01
C THR A 139 -0.29 7.23 -0.82
N SER A 140 -0.21 5.91 -0.59
CA SER A 140 0.62 4.99 -1.37
C SER A 140 0.15 4.92 -2.82
N PHE A 141 -1.15 4.86 -3.06
CA PHE A 141 -1.74 4.86 -4.39
C PHE A 141 -1.43 6.15 -5.15
N GLU A 142 -1.74 7.31 -4.56
CA GLU A 142 -1.47 8.65 -5.12
C GLU A 142 0.01 8.82 -5.48
N SER A 143 0.91 8.50 -4.54
CA SER A 143 2.35 8.65 -4.75
C SER A 143 2.85 7.72 -5.86
N SER A 144 2.39 6.47 -5.87
CA SER A 144 2.81 5.49 -6.88
C SER A 144 2.30 5.85 -8.27
N CYS A 145 1.06 6.35 -8.38
CA CYS A 145 0.53 6.88 -9.64
C CYS A 145 1.34 8.06 -10.17
N LYS A 146 1.77 8.96 -9.28
CA LYS A 146 2.62 10.10 -9.63
C LYS A 146 4.01 9.64 -10.11
N ASP A 147 4.67 8.77 -9.36
CA ASP A 147 6.01 8.30 -9.68
C ASP A 147 6.03 7.53 -11.00
N LEU A 148 5.03 6.67 -11.23
CA LEU A 148 4.84 5.97 -12.51
C LEU A 148 4.65 6.97 -13.65
N TRP A 149 3.83 8.02 -13.45
CA TRP A 149 3.60 9.04 -14.48
C TRP A 149 4.90 9.77 -14.85
N ILE A 150 5.70 10.16 -13.84
CA ILE A 150 6.99 10.83 -14.03
C ILE A 150 7.93 9.93 -14.84
N ALA A 151 8.04 8.66 -14.44
CA ALA A 151 8.90 7.70 -15.12
C ALA A 151 8.48 7.51 -16.59
N MET A 152 7.19 7.34 -16.85
CA MET A 152 6.66 7.18 -18.22
C MET A 152 6.84 8.45 -19.06
N ALA A 153 6.65 9.63 -18.49
CA ALA A 153 6.86 10.91 -19.17
C ALA A 153 8.35 11.14 -19.50
N ASN A 154 9.25 10.70 -18.62
CA ASN A 154 10.69 10.75 -18.84
C ASN A 154 11.16 9.73 -19.89
N ALA A 155 10.56 8.53 -19.91
CA ALA A 155 10.92 7.47 -20.87
C ALA A 155 10.36 7.74 -22.29
N HIS A 156 9.22 8.42 -22.40
CA HIS A 156 8.55 8.69 -23.67
C HIS A 156 8.32 10.20 -23.91
N PRO A 157 9.40 11.02 -24.01
CA PRO A 157 9.29 12.46 -24.17
C PRO A 157 8.52 12.88 -25.44
N ASN A 158 8.51 12.02 -26.47
CA ASN A 158 7.78 12.24 -27.71
C ASN A 158 6.26 12.29 -27.54
N ASN A 159 5.71 11.67 -26.49
CA ASN A 159 4.28 11.79 -26.17
C ASN A 159 3.92 13.20 -25.69
N ILE A 160 4.91 13.95 -25.20
CA ILE A 160 4.77 15.30 -24.65
C ILE A 160 5.09 16.37 -25.69
N SER A 161 6.12 16.16 -26.51
CA SER A 161 6.71 17.19 -27.41
C SER A 161 5.78 17.72 -28.52
N GLY A 162 4.59 17.16 -28.69
CA GLY A 162 3.55 17.64 -29.62
C GLY A 162 2.20 17.93 -28.95
N ASN A 163 2.17 18.13 -27.63
CA ASN A 163 0.93 18.29 -26.88
C ASN A 163 0.86 19.66 -26.19
N GLU A 164 0.41 20.65 -26.96
CA GLU A 164 0.29 22.04 -26.50
C GLU A 164 -0.61 22.18 -25.25
N SER A 165 -1.56 21.27 -25.05
CA SER A 165 -2.49 21.32 -23.92
C SER A 165 -1.81 21.12 -22.56
N ILE A 166 -0.65 20.45 -22.53
CA ILE A 166 0.14 20.24 -21.32
C ILE A 166 0.79 21.56 -20.87
N PHE A 167 1.29 22.33 -21.85
CA PHE A 167 2.03 23.57 -21.61
C PHE A 167 1.13 24.80 -21.42
N SER A 168 -0.03 24.81 -22.08
CA SER A 168 -1.01 25.92 -22.05
C SER A 168 -2.15 25.72 -21.05
N GLY A 169 -2.18 24.58 -20.34
CA GLY A 169 -3.27 24.23 -19.42
C GLY A 169 -3.31 25.10 -18.15
N LYS A 170 -4.50 25.14 -17.50
CA LYS A 170 -4.80 25.85 -16.23
C LYS A 170 -4.11 25.24 -14.98
N GLY A 171 -2.93 24.68 -15.12
CA GLY A 171 -2.12 24.14 -14.02
C GLY A 171 -1.36 25.24 -13.28
N LYS A 172 -0.54 24.84 -12.28
CA LYS A 172 0.42 25.77 -11.67
C LYS A 172 1.37 26.31 -12.74
N THR A 173 1.72 27.59 -12.66
CA THR A 173 2.84 28.14 -13.40
C THR A 173 4.11 27.50 -12.85
N ILE A 174 4.85 26.78 -13.69
CA ILE A 174 6.18 26.28 -13.30
C ILE A 174 7.12 27.44 -13.53
N GLU A 175 7.89 27.81 -12.51
CA GLU A 175 8.93 28.81 -12.66
C GLU A 175 9.93 28.33 -13.74
N GLY A 176 10.15 29.15 -14.75
CA GLY A 176 11.01 28.77 -15.86
C GLY A 176 10.33 28.04 -17.02
N VAL A 177 9.01 27.76 -16.97
CA VAL A 177 8.27 27.20 -18.11
C VAL A 177 7.07 28.09 -18.46
N GLU A 178 7.18 28.81 -19.57
CA GLU A 178 6.15 29.71 -20.09
C GLU A 178 5.70 29.26 -21.48
N GLY A 179 4.51 28.65 -21.54
CA GLY A 179 4.01 28.06 -22.78
C GLY A 179 5.01 27.06 -23.37
N LYS A 180 5.47 27.32 -24.61
CA LYS A 180 6.46 26.49 -25.31
C LYS A 180 7.91 26.83 -25.00
N SER A 181 8.16 27.79 -24.11
CA SER A 181 9.51 28.23 -23.76
C SER A 181 9.95 27.68 -22.41
N ILE A 182 11.21 27.26 -22.35
CA ILE A 182 11.90 26.84 -21.12
C ILE A 182 13.02 27.84 -20.89
N GLN A 183 13.02 28.50 -19.73
CA GLN A 183 14.05 29.46 -19.37
C GLN A 183 15.41 28.76 -19.22
N ILE A 184 16.47 29.45 -19.63
CA ILE A 184 17.86 28.96 -19.56
C ILE A 184 18.25 28.54 -18.14
N GLY A 185 17.75 29.26 -17.12
CA GLY A 185 18.00 28.92 -15.72
C GLY A 185 17.52 27.51 -15.37
N LEU A 186 16.32 27.12 -15.82
CA LEU A 186 15.79 25.78 -15.62
C LEU A 186 16.61 24.73 -16.40
N LEU A 187 17.02 25.04 -17.64
CA LEU A 187 17.89 24.15 -18.43
C LEU A 187 19.24 23.90 -17.74
N SER A 188 19.81 24.93 -17.11
CA SER A 188 21.09 24.81 -16.41
C SER A 188 21.04 23.86 -15.21
N GLN A 189 19.88 23.67 -14.59
CA GLN A 189 19.69 22.69 -13.50
C GLN A 189 19.80 21.24 -13.96
N PHE A 190 19.68 20.99 -15.27
CA PHE A 190 19.73 19.67 -15.90
C PHE A 190 20.90 19.57 -16.89
N ASP A 191 21.98 20.34 -16.72
CA ASP A 191 23.13 20.36 -17.63
C ASP A 191 22.74 20.55 -19.11
N PHE A 192 21.67 21.33 -19.33
CA PHE A 192 21.06 21.57 -20.64
C PHE A 192 20.56 20.32 -21.37
N ASN A 193 20.42 19.18 -20.66
CA ASN A 193 19.87 17.94 -21.17
C ASN A 193 18.58 17.55 -20.44
N ILE A 194 17.44 17.91 -21.03
CA ILE A 194 16.12 17.61 -20.45
C ILE A 194 15.45 16.36 -21.02
N LYS A 195 16.12 15.61 -21.90
CA LYS A 195 15.50 14.51 -22.67
C LYS A 195 14.75 13.51 -21.77
N ASN A 196 15.34 13.19 -20.61
CA ASN A 196 14.80 12.21 -19.66
C ASN A 196 14.32 12.87 -18.35
N HIS A 197 14.04 14.18 -18.38
CA HIS A 197 13.61 14.96 -17.20
C HIS A 197 12.29 15.71 -17.41
N LEU A 198 11.63 15.54 -18.56
CA LEU A 198 10.38 16.23 -18.86
C LEU A 198 9.26 15.90 -17.87
N GLY A 199 9.10 14.64 -17.47
CA GLY A 199 8.17 14.24 -16.41
C GLY A 199 8.51 14.89 -15.07
N THR A 200 9.79 14.95 -14.71
CA THR A 200 10.24 15.59 -13.47
C THR A 200 9.93 17.08 -13.45
N ILE A 201 10.11 17.77 -14.58
CA ILE A 201 9.78 19.19 -14.72
C ILE A 201 8.26 19.40 -14.71
N LEU A 202 7.52 18.59 -15.49
CA LEU A 202 6.10 18.80 -15.74
C LEU A 202 5.19 18.26 -14.63
N GLN A 203 5.69 17.49 -13.67
CA GLN A 203 4.88 16.95 -12.57
C GLN A 203 4.12 18.05 -11.81
N GLU A 204 4.66 19.27 -11.74
CA GLU A 204 4.07 20.39 -11.03
C GLU A 204 2.83 20.98 -11.74
N LYS A 205 2.67 20.73 -13.04
CA LYS A 205 1.48 21.12 -13.82
C LYS A 205 0.27 20.29 -13.44
N PHE A 206 0.50 19.06 -13.02
CA PHE A 206 -0.54 18.10 -12.68
C PHE A 206 -0.68 17.99 -11.17
N ARG A 207 -1.91 17.68 -10.74
CA ARG A 207 -2.17 17.26 -9.38
C ARG A 207 -2.34 15.75 -9.41
N PHE A 208 -2.00 15.08 -8.32
CA PHE A 208 -2.25 13.64 -8.14
C PHE A 208 -3.13 13.40 -6.91
N THR A 209 -3.80 14.46 -6.43
CA THR A 209 -4.55 14.49 -5.17
C THR A 209 -5.94 13.87 -5.25
N SER A 210 -6.45 13.60 -6.45
CA SER A 210 -7.75 12.96 -6.67
C SER A 210 -7.68 11.97 -7.83
N CYS A 211 -8.64 11.04 -7.89
CA CYS A 211 -8.76 10.08 -8.97
C CYS A 211 -8.89 10.78 -10.34
N ASN A 212 -9.63 11.89 -10.36
CA ASN A 212 -9.83 12.69 -11.56
C ASN A 212 -8.54 13.39 -11.99
N ASP A 213 -7.77 13.95 -11.03
CA ASP A 213 -6.50 14.60 -11.36
C ASP A 213 -5.50 13.58 -11.92
N ILE A 214 -5.44 12.38 -11.33
CA ILE A 214 -4.60 11.28 -11.83
C ILE A 214 -5.05 10.90 -13.25
N TYR A 215 -6.34 10.64 -13.46
CA TYR A 215 -6.87 10.30 -14.79
C TYR A 215 -6.57 11.38 -15.83
N GLU A 216 -6.75 12.66 -15.48
CA GLU A 216 -6.44 13.80 -16.33
C GLU A 216 -4.94 13.88 -16.67
N ALA A 217 -4.06 13.69 -15.69
CA ALA A 217 -2.62 13.71 -15.92
C ALA A 217 -2.18 12.66 -16.95
N TYR A 218 -2.70 11.43 -16.82
CA TYR A 218 -2.38 10.34 -17.75
C TYR A 218 -2.98 10.58 -19.14
N THR A 219 -4.27 10.91 -19.24
CA THR A 219 -4.94 11.12 -20.54
C THR A 219 -4.41 12.32 -21.30
N LYS A 220 -4.07 13.41 -20.61
CA LYS A 220 -3.44 14.59 -21.24
C LYS A 220 -2.03 14.31 -21.69
N THR A 221 -1.28 13.44 -21.02
CA THR A 221 0.13 13.18 -21.35
C THR A 221 0.25 12.11 -22.44
N PHE A 222 -0.57 11.07 -22.38
CA PHE A 222 -0.44 9.88 -23.21
C PHE A 222 -1.70 9.70 -24.09
N LYS A 223 -1.69 10.27 -25.29
CA LYS A 223 -2.86 10.30 -26.22
C LYS A 223 -3.42 8.92 -26.60
N LYS A 224 -2.62 7.86 -26.49
CA LYS A 224 -2.99 6.48 -26.86
C LYS A 224 -3.29 5.58 -25.65
N LEU A 225 -3.31 6.15 -24.44
CA LEU A 225 -3.50 5.37 -23.23
C LEU A 225 -4.98 5.05 -23.05
N ASN A 226 -5.37 3.84 -23.46
CA ASN A 226 -6.73 3.31 -23.30
C ASN A 226 -6.79 2.35 -22.11
N GLY A 227 -7.96 2.24 -21.47
CA GLY A 227 -8.19 1.23 -20.44
C GLY A 227 -7.81 1.66 -19.02
N ILE A 228 -7.67 2.96 -18.75
CA ILE A 228 -7.47 3.51 -17.39
C ILE A 228 -8.77 4.01 -16.74
N ASP A 229 -9.94 3.63 -17.28
CA ASP A 229 -11.24 4.05 -16.75
C ASP A 229 -11.56 3.47 -15.37
N ASN A 230 -10.82 2.44 -14.94
CA ASN A 230 -10.87 1.92 -13.58
C ASN A 230 -10.42 2.95 -12.52
N LEU A 231 -9.68 4.00 -12.90
CA LEU A 231 -9.43 5.16 -12.03
C LEU A 231 -10.74 5.90 -11.66
N LYS A 232 -11.83 5.71 -12.41
CA LYS A 232 -13.14 6.28 -12.12
C LYS A 232 -14.02 5.34 -11.30
N ALA A 233 -13.48 4.22 -10.80
CA ALA A 233 -14.23 3.28 -9.98
C ALA A 233 -14.80 3.98 -8.74
N LEU A 234 -16.04 3.61 -8.38
CA LEU A 234 -16.77 4.25 -7.28
C LEU A 234 -16.03 4.07 -5.95
N GLU A 235 -15.51 2.87 -5.70
CA GLU A 235 -14.85 2.51 -4.44
C GLU A 235 -13.53 3.27 -4.27
N LEU A 236 -12.81 3.52 -5.38
CA LEU A 236 -11.58 4.33 -5.35
C LEU A 236 -11.90 5.80 -5.04
N ARG A 237 -12.99 6.31 -5.62
CA ARG A 237 -13.50 7.65 -5.28
C ARG A 237 -13.98 7.73 -3.83
N GLN A 238 -14.61 6.69 -3.32
CA GLN A 238 -15.01 6.64 -1.91
C GLN A 238 -13.79 6.61 -0.99
N LEU A 239 -12.73 5.88 -1.34
CA LEU A 239 -11.45 5.90 -0.63
C LEU A 239 -10.86 7.32 -0.57
N GLU A 240 -10.82 8.02 -1.72
CA GLU A 240 -10.37 9.42 -1.78
C GLU A 240 -11.18 10.33 -0.84
N LEU A 241 -12.51 10.25 -0.93
CA LEU A 241 -13.42 11.04 -0.09
C LEU A 241 -13.24 10.72 1.40
N THR A 242 -13.06 9.44 1.73
CA THR A 242 -12.84 8.97 3.10
C THR A 242 -11.52 9.49 3.64
N ARG A 243 -10.43 9.43 2.85
CA ARG A 243 -9.14 10.03 3.23
C ARG A 243 -9.28 11.53 3.49
N ASN A 244 -10.00 12.25 2.63
CA ASN A 244 -10.23 13.68 2.83
C ASN A 244 -11.02 13.97 4.11
N LEU A 245 -12.02 13.15 4.42
CA LEU A 245 -12.75 13.21 5.68
C LEU A 245 -11.82 13.00 6.90
N ILE A 246 -10.95 12.00 6.84
CA ILE A 246 -10.00 11.69 7.92
C ILE A 246 -9.03 12.85 8.12
N VAL A 247 -8.35 13.29 7.06
CA VAL A 247 -7.26 14.27 7.13
C VAL A 247 -7.78 15.68 7.47
N HIS A 248 -8.93 16.09 6.92
CA HIS A 248 -9.40 17.48 7.05
C HIS A 248 -10.51 17.66 8.08
N LYS A 249 -11.22 16.60 8.46
CA LYS A 249 -12.35 16.65 9.41
C LYS A 249 -12.16 15.74 10.62
N GLY A 250 -10.99 15.13 10.78
CA GLY A 250 -10.71 14.20 11.89
C GLY A 250 -11.62 12.97 11.85
N GLY A 251 -12.09 12.58 10.67
CA GLY A 251 -13.01 11.46 10.50
C GLY A 251 -14.46 11.75 10.91
N LYS A 252 -14.83 13.01 11.13
CA LYS A 252 -16.23 13.41 11.37
C LYS A 252 -16.96 13.62 10.06
N VAL A 253 -18.09 12.95 9.88
CA VAL A 253 -18.95 13.01 8.70
C VAL A 253 -19.46 14.44 8.48
N ASP A 254 -19.32 14.95 7.26
CA ASP A 254 -19.85 16.25 6.85
C ASP A 254 -20.84 16.14 5.67
N GLU A 255 -21.56 17.24 5.39
CA GLU A 255 -22.56 17.29 4.32
C GLU A 255 -21.97 16.96 2.95
N GLN A 256 -20.72 17.38 2.70
CA GLN A 256 -20.05 17.14 1.43
C GLN A 256 -19.77 15.65 1.24
N TYR A 257 -19.30 14.97 2.27
CA TYR A 257 -19.04 13.54 2.26
C TYR A 257 -20.33 12.76 2.02
N LEU A 258 -21.42 13.04 2.75
CA LEU A 258 -22.71 12.37 2.55
C LEU A 258 -23.26 12.59 1.14
N ARG A 259 -23.21 13.84 0.65
CA ARG A 259 -23.67 14.17 -0.71
C ARG A 259 -22.91 13.40 -1.79
N LEU A 260 -21.60 13.23 -1.62
CA LEU A 260 -20.74 12.60 -2.63
C LEU A 260 -20.73 11.07 -2.55
N THR A 261 -20.81 10.51 -1.34
CA THR A 261 -20.84 9.05 -1.13
C THR A 261 -22.24 8.46 -1.24
N LYS A 262 -23.28 9.29 -1.07
CA LYS A 262 -24.69 8.87 -0.95
C LYS A 262 -24.93 7.85 0.16
N ASN A 263 -24.09 7.85 1.20
CA ASN A 263 -24.27 6.99 2.35
C ASN A 263 -25.50 7.46 3.15
N THR A 264 -26.46 6.55 3.37
CA THR A 264 -27.71 6.82 4.08
C THR A 264 -27.67 6.41 5.55
N ASP A 265 -26.65 5.66 5.95
CA ASP A 265 -26.53 5.07 7.29
C ASP A 265 -25.79 5.99 8.25
N LEU A 266 -25.25 7.11 7.74
CA LEU A 266 -24.48 8.10 8.49
C LEU A 266 -25.19 9.45 8.47
N THR A 267 -25.04 10.20 9.56
CA THR A 267 -25.53 11.58 9.70
C THR A 267 -24.38 12.55 9.90
N VAL A 268 -24.62 13.84 9.65
CA VAL A 268 -23.59 14.88 9.81
C VAL A 268 -23.19 14.97 11.28
N GLY A 269 -21.88 14.94 11.53
CA GLY A 269 -21.30 14.97 12.88
C GLY A 269 -20.93 13.58 13.42
N ASP A 270 -21.44 12.51 12.83
CA ASP A 270 -21.08 11.14 13.22
C ASP A 270 -19.59 10.90 13.02
N ALA A 271 -19.00 10.09 13.89
CA ALA A 271 -17.65 9.62 13.70
C ALA A 271 -17.66 8.48 12.68
N TYR A 272 -16.88 8.60 11.61
CA TYR A 272 -16.78 7.56 10.60
C TYR A 272 -16.09 6.31 11.16
N GLU A 273 -16.75 5.16 11.02
CA GLU A 273 -16.33 3.86 11.55
C GLU A 273 -16.31 2.83 10.42
N PRO A 274 -15.18 2.68 9.71
CA PRO A 274 -15.10 1.70 8.63
C PRO A 274 -15.10 0.28 9.20
N SER A 275 -15.77 -0.64 8.51
CA SER A 275 -15.60 -2.08 8.75
C SER A 275 -14.34 -2.60 8.08
N MET A 276 -13.83 -3.75 8.52
CA MET A 276 -12.74 -4.46 7.84
C MET A 276 -13.05 -4.78 6.37
N GLU A 277 -14.33 -5.03 6.06
CA GLU A 277 -14.79 -5.29 4.70
C GLU A 277 -14.63 -4.05 3.80
N ILE A 278 -15.00 -2.87 4.30
CA ILE A 278 -14.80 -1.60 3.59
C ILE A 278 -13.31 -1.34 3.36
N VAL A 279 -12.47 -1.51 4.40
CA VAL A 279 -11.01 -1.34 4.29
C VAL A 279 -10.43 -2.27 3.23
N THR A 280 -10.81 -3.54 3.26
CA THR A 280 -10.35 -4.54 2.29
C THR A 280 -10.81 -4.21 0.87
N THR A 281 -12.07 -3.77 0.71
CA THR A 281 -12.64 -3.36 -0.57
C THR A 281 -11.87 -2.21 -1.19
N TYR A 282 -11.61 -1.15 -0.41
CA TYR A 282 -10.89 0.04 -0.88
C TYR A 282 -9.42 -0.28 -1.18
N PHE A 283 -8.77 -1.06 -0.33
CA PHE A 283 -7.40 -1.52 -0.55
C PHE A 283 -7.27 -2.33 -1.85
N ASN A 284 -8.16 -3.31 -2.05
CA ASN A 284 -8.17 -4.13 -3.26
C ASN A 284 -8.43 -3.29 -4.50
N LYS A 285 -9.36 -2.32 -4.43
CA LYS A 285 -9.64 -1.45 -5.56
C LYS A 285 -8.46 -0.55 -5.91
N ALA A 286 -7.77 0.02 -4.92
CA ALA A 286 -6.55 0.81 -5.16
C ALA A 286 -5.44 -0.05 -5.79
N THR A 287 -5.27 -1.28 -5.30
CA THR A 287 -4.29 -2.23 -5.85
C THR A 287 -4.61 -2.61 -7.29
N GLU A 288 -5.86 -3.01 -7.57
CA GLU A 288 -6.35 -3.30 -8.92
C GLU A 288 -6.17 -2.08 -9.85
N ALA A 289 -6.50 -0.89 -9.35
CA ALA A 289 -6.39 0.35 -10.09
C ALA A 289 -4.95 0.60 -10.56
N PHE A 290 -4.00 0.50 -9.63
CA PHE A 290 -2.59 0.71 -9.89
C PHE A 290 -2.00 -0.37 -10.80
N TYR A 291 -2.32 -1.65 -10.57
CA TYR A 291 -1.83 -2.75 -11.39
C TYR A 291 -2.26 -2.63 -12.86
N ASN A 292 -3.52 -2.25 -13.08
CA ASN A 292 -4.00 -2.02 -14.44
C ASN A 292 -3.33 -0.80 -15.08
N LEU A 293 -3.11 0.28 -14.31
CA LEU A 293 -2.39 1.46 -14.80
C LEU A 293 -0.98 1.11 -15.27
N VAL A 294 -0.23 0.35 -14.45
CA VAL A 294 1.06 -0.24 -14.79
C VAL A 294 0.98 -1.06 -16.08
N LYS A 295 0.02 -1.99 -16.18
CA LYS A 295 -0.15 -2.85 -17.36
C LYS A 295 -0.45 -2.07 -18.64
N VAL A 296 -1.19 -0.97 -18.55
CA VAL A 296 -1.47 -0.11 -19.70
C VAL A 296 -0.22 0.69 -20.07
N CYS A 297 0.54 1.19 -19.09
CA CYS A 297 1.78 1.93 -19.32
C CYS A 297 2.88 1.06 -19.95
N ASP A 298 2.99 -0.22 -19.57
CA ASP A 298 3.96 -1.18 -20.14
C ASP A 298 3.76 -1.44 -21.66
N LYS A 299 2.62 -1.01 -22.21
CA LYS A 299 2.29 -1.15 -23.65
C LYS A 299 2.58 0.10 -24.49
N LEU A 300 3.01 1.20 -23.87
CA LEU A 300 3.38 2.45 -24.56
C LEU A 300 4.75 2.35 -25.23
#